data_AF-A0A4V1SCY9-F1
#
_entry.id   AF-A0A4V1SCY9-F1
#
_cell.length_a   1.000
_cell.length_b   1.000
_cell.length_c   1.000
_cell.angle_alpha   90.00
_cell.angle_beta   90.00
_cell.angle_gamma   90.00
#
_symmetry.space_group_name_H-M   'P 1'
#
loop_
_entity.id
_entity.type
_entity.pdbx_description
1 polymer ?
#
loop_
_entity_poly.entity_id
_entity_poly.type
_entity_poly.pdbx_seq_one_letter_code
_entity_poly.pdbx_strand_id
1 'polypeptide(L)' 'MEKSAPSDPELLAQWLGQRREAAFHELVTRYATLVHATARRTCGNEAMATEASQLTFITLARKSGSLTT' A
#
# COMPACT_ATOMS: atom_id res chain seq x y z
N MET A 1 25.65 1.55 11.21
CA MET A 1 25.35 1.01 9.86
C MET A 1 23.99 1.58 9.49
N GLU A 2 23.95 2.58 8.62
CA GLU A 2 22.70 3.21 8.19
C GLU A 2 22.01 2.24 7.23
N LYS A 3 20.97 1.56 7.71
CA LYS A 3 20.17 0.67 6.87
C LYS A 3 19.30 1.55 6.00
N SER A 4 19.63 1.68 4.70
CA SER A 4 18.74 2.32 3.74
C SER A 4 17.33 1.77 3.90
N ALA A 5 16.35 2.66 3.92
CA ALA A 5 14.95 2.28 4.00
C ALA A 5 14.65 1.27 2.87
N PRO A 6 13.93 0.17 3.17
CA PRO A 6 13.63 -0.86 2.18
C PRO A 6 12.81 -0.26 1.03
N SER A 7 13.13 -0.71 -0.17
CA SER A 7 12.37 -0.43 -1.38
C SER A 7 10.98 -1.08 -1.34
N ASP A 8 10.06 -0.59 -2.18
CA ASP A 8 8.70 -1.13 -2.19
C ASP A 8 8.62 -2.61 -2.58
N PRO A 9 9.39 -3.12 -3.58
CA PRO A 9 9.44 -4.55 -3.84
C PRO A 9 9.95 -5.37 -2.65
N GLU A 10 10.93 -4.87 -1.89
CA GLU A 10 11.44 -5.53 -0.68
C GLU A 10 10.39 -5.55 0.44
N LEU A 11 9.61 -4.47 0.59
CA LEU A 11 8.49 -4.42 1.54
C LEU A 11 7.38 -5.41 1.16
N LEU A 12 7.04 -5.51 -0.13
CA LEU A 12 6.07 -6.48 -0.63
C LEU A 12 6.55 -7.93 -0.45
N ALA A 13 7.84 -8.21 -0.71
CA ALA A 13 8.43 -9.53 -0.48
C ALA A 13 8.40 -9.91 1.03
N GLN A 14 8.69 -8.96 1.92
CA GLN A 14 8.61 -9.16 3.37
C GLN A 14 7.17 -9.41 3.85
N TRP A 15 6.19 -8.70 3.25
CA TRP A 15 4.77 -8.96 3.49
C TRP A 15 4.38 -10.38 3.08
N LEU A 16 4.80 -10.86 1.90
CA LEU A 16 4.46 -12.20 1.42
C LEU A 16 5.13 -13.33 2.21
N GLY A 17 6.39 -13.17 2.61
CA GLY A 17 7.17 -14.25 3.22
C GLY A 17 6.74 -14.59 4.65
N GLN A 18 6.41 -13.60 5.48
CA GLN A 18 6.10 -13.81 6.89
C GLN A 18 4.86 -13.03 7.37
N ARG A 19 4.04 -12.51 6.45
CA ARG A 19 2.97 -11.54 6.79
C ARG A 19 3.46 -10.45 7.72
N ARG A 20 4.64 -9.89 7.44
CA ARG A 20 5.20 -8.81 8.26
C ARG A 20 4.33 -7.58 8.10
N GLU A 21 3.36 -7.42 9.00
CA GLU A 21 2.41 -6.30 9.00
C GLU A 21 3.14 -4.95 8.97
N ALA A 22 4.28 -4.84 9.66
CA ALA A 22 5.11 -3.64 9.65
C ALA A 22 5.60 -3.26 8.24
N ALA A 23 5.92 -4.24 7.38
CA ALA A 23 6.36 -3.96 6.01
C ALA A 23 5.20 -3.44 5.14
N PHE A 24 4.00 -3.99 5.34
CA PHE A 24 2.81 -3.50 4.64
C PHE A 24 2.35 -2.14 5.17
N HIS A 25 2.46 -1.91 6.49
CA HIS A 25 2.18 -0.62 7.11
C HIS A 25 3.08 0.48 6.51
N GLU A 26 4.37 0.21 6.33
CA GLU A 26 5.29 1.16 5.70
C GLU A 26 4.81 1.56 4.28
N LEU A 27 4.34 0.60 3.48
CA LEU A 27 3.74 0.88 2.17
C LEU A 27 2.48 1.76 2.30
N VAL A 28 1.59 1.45 3.26
CA VAL A 28 0.39 2.26 3.50
C VAL A 28 0.77 3.68 3.89
N THR A 29 1.72 3.88 4.81
CA THR A 29 2.16 5.21 5.25
C THR A 29 2.75 6.02 4.10
N ARG A 30 3.55 5.41 3.23
CA ARG A 30 4.13 6.08 2.04
C ARG A 30 3.06 6.53 1.05
N TYR A 31 2.04 5.70 0.83
CA TYR A 31 1.11 5.89 -0.29
C TYR A 31 -0.27 6.39 0.10
N ALA A 32 -0.62 6.44 1.39
CA ALA A 32 -1.96 6.81 1.86
C ALA A 32 -2.42 8.16 1.30
N THR A 33 -1.57 9.19 1.39
CA THR A 33 -1.90 10.53 0.89
C THR A 33 -2.09 10.55 -0.63
N LEU A 34 -1.24 9.86 -1.38
CA LEU A 34 -1.32 9.80 -2.85
C LEU A 34 -2.59 9.09 -3.32
N VAL A 35 -2.85 7.92 -2.75
CA VAL A 35 -4.02 7.10 -3.08
C VAL A 35 -5.29 7.86 -2.72
N HIS A 36 -5.35 8.45 -1.53
CA HIS A 36 -6.52 9.20 -1.09
C HIS A 36 -6.77 10.47 -1.90
N ALA A 37 -5.73 11.26 -2.21
CA ALA A 37 -5.87 12.43 -3.07
C ALA A 37 -6.34 12.06 -4.49
N THR A 38 -5.88 10.91 -5.01
CA THR A 38 -6.33 10.40 -6.30
C THR A 38 -7.79 9.94 -6.24
N ALA A 39 -8.15 9.16 -5.23
CA ALA A 39 -9.53 8.71 -5.01
C ALA A 39 -10.50 9.88 -4.84
N ARG A 40 -10.10 10.94 -4.14
CA ARG A 40 -10.92 12.15 -3.97
C ARG A 40 -11.20 12.86 -5.29
N ARG A 41 -10.20 12.94 -6.18
CA ARG A 41 -10.37 13.51 -7.53
C ARG A 41 -11.25 12.63 -8.42
N THR A 42 -11.16 11.31 -8.29
CA THR A 42 -11.90 10.36 -9.12
C THR A 42 -13.35 10.18 -8.67
N CYS A 43 -13.59 10.06 -7.36
CA CYS A 43 -14.92 9.74 -6.81
C CYS A 43 -15.78 10.98 -6.52
N GLY A 44 -15.17 12.17 -6.43
CA GLY A 44 -15.88 13.44 -6.23
C GLY A 44 -16.51 13.64 -4.85
N ASN A 45 -16.38 12.67 -3.92
CA ASN A 45 -16.81 12.81 -2.53
C ASN A 45 -15.89 12.05 -1.56
N GLU A 46 -15.88 12.49 -0.31
CA GLU A 46 -14.95 12.02 0.72
C GLU A 46 -15.20 10.57 1.13
N ALA A 47 -16.46 10.17 1.35
CA ALA A 47 -16.80 8.82 1.80
C ALA A 47 -16.35 7.75 0.79
N MET A 48 -16.65 7.98 -0.49
CA MET A 48 -16.21 7.09 -1.58
C MET A 48 -14.69 7.12 -1.75
N ALA A 49 -14.04 8.27 -1.53
CA ALA A 49 -12.59 8.36 -1.59
C ALA A 49 -11.91 7.52 -0.49
N THR A 50 -12.44 7.54 0.73
CA THR A 50 -11.99 6.69 1.83
C THR A 50 -12.15 5.21 1.50
N GLU A 51 -13.33 4.80 1.04
CA GLU A 51 -13.61 3.41 0.69
C GLU A 51 -12.72 2.92 -0.47
N ALA A 52 -12.59 3.71 -1.54
CA ALA A 52 -11.72 3.39 -2.66
C ALA A 52 -10.24 3.27 -2.25
N SER A 53 -9.78 4.13 -1.33
CA SER A 53 -8.42 4.05 -0.79
C SER A 53 -8.21 2.76 0.01
N GLN A 54 -9.17 2.39 0.86
CA GLN A 54 -9.11 1.13 1.62
C GLN A 54 -9.10 -0.08 0.69
N LEU A 55 -10.00 -0.14 -0.29
CA LEU A 55 -10.07 -1.21 -1.28
C LEU A 55 -8.79 -1.32 -2.11
N THR A 56 -8.12 -0.19 -2.38
CA THR A 56 -6.83 -0.17 -3.07
C THR A 56 -5.77 -0.93 -2.28
N PHE A 57 -5.61 -0.64 -0.98
CA PHE A 57 -4.64 -1.35 -0.14
C PHE A 57 -5.02 -2.81 0.11
N ILE A 58 -6.31 -3.12 0.28
CA ILE A 58 -6.79 -4.52 0.36
C ILE A 58 -6.44 -5.29 -0.93
N THR A 59 -6.63 -4.65 -2.09
CA THR A 59 -6.30 -5.24 -3.39
C THR A 59 -4.80 -5.42 -3.54
N LEU A 60 -3.99 -4.44 -3.11
CA LEU A 60 -2.53 -4.55 -3.10
C LEU A 60 -2.07 -5.73 -2.26
N ALA A 61 -2.60 -5.88 -1.03
CA ALA A 61 -2.26 -7.00 -0.14
C ALA A 61 -2.59 -8.36 -0.76
N ARG A 62 -3.73 -8.47 -1.45
CA ARG A 62 -4.17 -9.69 -2.15
C ARG A 62 -3.36 -9.99 -3.41
N LYS A 63 -2.93 -8.95 -4.14
CA LYS A 63 -2.19 -9.07 -5.41
C LYS A 63 -0.67 -9.00 -5.25
N SER A 64 -0.17 -8.83 -4.03
CA SER A 64 1.27 -8.65 -3.78
C SER A 64 2.10 -9.75 -4.44
N GLY A 65 1.64 -11.00 -4.42
CA GLY A 65 2.34 -12.15 -5.01
C GLY A 65 2.53 -12.11 -6.51
N SER A 66 1.70 -11.36 -7.25
CA SER A 66 1.88 -11.17 -8.70
C SER A 66 2.71 -9.93 -9.05
N LEU A 67 3.00 -9.07 -8.07
CA LEU A 67 3.70 -7.79 -8.25
C LEU A 67 5.18 -7.86 -7.86
N THR A 68 5.59 -8.96 -7.21
CA THR A 68 6.97 -9.20 -6.75
C THR A 68 7.78 -10.09 -7.68
N THR A 69 7.21 -10.52 -8.81
CA THR A 69 7.81 -11.47 -9.78
C THR A 69 8.55 -10.74 -10.88
#